data_AF-A0A9N9B6V6-F1
#
_entry.id   AF-A0A9N9B6V6-F1
#
_cell.length_a   1.000
_cell.length_b   1.000
_cell.length_c   1.000
_cell.angle_alpha   90.00
_cell.angle_beta   90.00
_cell.angle_gamma   90.00
#
_symmetry.space_group_name_H-M   'P 1'
#
loop_
_entity.id
_entity.type
_entity.pdbx_description
1 polymer ?
#
loop_
_entity_poly.entity_id
_entity_poly.type
_entity_poly.pdbx_seq_one_letter_code
_entity_poly.pdbx_strand_id
1 'polypeptide(L)'
;MDDSTQKSKYKPVTVEKPIPLQYDLAILAGFDTNALDESRLKNDADTYLEEYTRDGTQLIINQIFKLPVTSSDLGVMAELPDLVTVLPREKPLPKPKPLTRWEKFAKIKGVQHRKKSKMIHDEATGEWVPRWGYKGTNDDGANDWLIPVPDNADPFEDQFTKKREVKKERITKNEARHRRNVEEAEIALNQSKGVNDVNTRSLRRTELQKQIIISKTATASMGKFDKHLEGEPKLKGVKRKFEPIIGDVKKEKESSLNILNKVVGKKGDIVNVRKAIAKRDQK
;
A
#
# COMPACT_ATOMS: atom_id res chain seq x y z
N MET A 1 26.55 -51.33 -37.02
CA MET A 1 27.36 -51.22 -35.79
C MET A 1 26.39 -51.32 -34.63
N ASP A 2 26.60 -52.31 -33.76
CA ASP A 2 25.56 -52.96 -32.98
C ASP A 2 25.06 -52.11 -31.80
N ASP A 3 23.94 -51.40 -32.01
CA ASP A 3 23.23 -50.63 -30.99
C ASP A 3 22.82 -51.48 -29.76
N SER A 4 22.67 -52.81 -29.95
CA SER A 4 22.39 -53.78 -28.87
C SER A 4 23.58 -53.98 -27.93
N THR A 5 24.82 -53.91 -28.43
CA THR A 5 26.04 -54.13 -27.62
C THR A 5 26.42 -52.92 -26.77
N GLN A 6 26.03 -51.70 -27.18
CA GLN A 6 26.24 -50.50 -26.37
C GLN A 6 25.18 -50.37 -25.28
N LYS A 7 23.94 -50.80 -25.53
CA LYS A 7 22.84 -50.76 -24.55
C LYS A 7 23.07 -51.63 -23.31
N SER A 8 23.79 -52.75 -23.44
CA SER A 8 24.09 -53.64 -22.29
C SER A 8 25.03 -53.03 -21.26
N LYS A 9 25.75 -51.95 -21.61
CA LYS A 9 26.63 -51.21 -20.70
C LYS A 9 25.87 -50.25 -19.77
N TYR A 10 24.64 -49.89 -20.12
CA TYR A 10 23.84 -48.91 -19.37
C TYR A 10 22.73 -49.58 -18.56
N LYS A 11 22.46 -49.06 -17.36
CA LYS A 11 21.32 -49.50 -16.53
C LYS A 11 20.00 -49.06 -17.19
N PRO A 12 18.89 -49.80 -16.99
CA PRO A 12 17.60 -49.43 -17.55
C PRO A 12 17.11 -48.10 -16.95
N VAL A 13 16.64 -47.21 -17.83
CA VAL A 13 16.12 -45.87 -17.49
C VAL A 13 14.59 -45.77 -17.59
N THR A 14 13.94 -46.79 -18.17
CA THR A 14 12.48 -46.90 -18.25
C THR A 14 11.95 -47.59 -17.00
N VAL A 15 10.94 -46.99 -16.38
CA VAL A 15 10.25 -47.53 -15.20
C VAL A 15 8.78 -47.64 -15.55
N GLU A 16 8.21 -48.83 -15.37
CA GLU A 16 6.79 -49.08 -15.62
C GLU A 16 6.05 -49.13 -14.28
N LYS A 17 4.98 -48.35 -14.17
CA LYS A 17 4.07 -48.35 -13.01
C LYS A 17 2.64 -48.61 -13.50
N PRO A 18 1.80 -49.28 -12.69
CA PRO A 18 0.44 -49.63 -13.10
C PRO A 18 -0.43 -48.40 -13.37
N ILE A 19 -0.28 -47.34 -12.55
CA ILE A 19 -0.89 -46.03 -12.80
C ILE A 19 0.22 -45.05 -13.21
N PRO A 20 0.08 -44.31 -14.33
CA PRO A 20 1.04 -43.30 -14.73
C PRO A 20 1.04 -42.12 -13.76
N LEU A 21 2.22 -41.55 -13.52
CA LEU A 21 2.38 -40.36 -12.68
C LEU A 21 1.75 -39.13 -13.33
N GLN A 22 1.19 -38.26 -12.50
CA GLN A 22 0.82 -36.90 -12.89
C GLN A 22 2.01 -35.97 -12.66
N TYR A 23 2.35 -35.12 -13.63
CA TYR A 23 3.53 -34.26 -13.55
C TYR A 23 3.13 -32.80 -13.46
N ASP A 24 3.83 -32.05 -12.62
CA ASP A 24 3.88 -30.59 -12.67
C ASP A 24 5.34 -30.16 -12.83
N LEU A 25 5.77 -30.06 -14.08
CA LEU A 25 7.16 -29.76 -14.44
C LEU A 25 7.59 -28.35 -14.05
N ALA A 26 6.64 -27.43 -13.85
CA ALA A 26 6.95 -26.07 -13.39
C ALA A 26 7.48 -26.06 -11.95
N ILE A 27 7.01 -26.98 -11.11
CA ILE A 27 7.49 -27.19 -9.72
C ILE A 27 8.49 -28.35 -9.65
N LEU A 28 8.81 -28.99 -10.78
CA LEU A 28 9.64 -30.20 -10.84
C LEU A 28 9.08 -31.33 -9.95
N ALA A 29 7.75 -31.46 -9.91
CA ALA A 29 7.05 -32.42 -9.07
C ALA A 29 6.38 -33.53 -9.89
N GLY A 30 6.35 -34.74 -9.33
CA GLY A 30 5.58 -35.88 -9.83
C GLY A 30 4.69 -36.42 -8.72
N PHE A 31 3.39 -36.55 -9.00
CA PHE A 31 2.41 -37.08 -8.07
C PHE A 31 2.11 -38.54 -8.45
N ASP A 32 2.43 -39.43 -7.53
CA ASP A 32 2.21 -40.86 -7.66
C ASP A 32 1.03 -41.30 -6.79
N THR A 33 -0.01 -41.85 -7.43
CA THR A 33 -1.23 -42.35 -6.76
C THR A 33 -1.25 -43.87 -6.62
N ASN A 34 -0.14 -44.56 -6.93
CA ASN A 34 -0.03 -46.00 -6.75
C ASN A 34 -0.05 -46.37 -5.25
N ALA A 35 -0.60 -47.54 -4.92
CA ALA A 35 -0.64 -48.03 -3.56
C ALA A 35 0.76 -48.49 -3.08
N LEU A 36 1.10 -48.18 -1.83
CA LEU A 36 2.35 -48.61 -1.20
C LEU A 36 2.21 -50.04 -0.63
N ASP A 37 3.30 -50.80 -0.65
CA ASP A 37 3.35 -52.12 -0.03
C ASP A 37 3.61 -51.99 1.48
N GLU A 38 2.56 -52.17 2.28
CA GLU A 38 2.61 -52.05 3.74
C GLU A 38 3.58 -53.04 4.40
N SER A 39 3.79 -54.21 3.80
CA SER A 39 4.65 -55.25 4.38
C SER A 39 6.12 -54.87 4.29
N ARG A 40 6.56 -54.41 3.12
CA ARG A 40 7.90 -53.89 2.88
C ARG A 40 8.16 -52.61 3.65
N LEU A 41 7.16 -51.72 3.71
CA LEU A 41 7.28 -50.47 4.46
C LEU A 41 7.53 -50.70 5.97
N LYS A 42 7.02 -51.78 6.55
CA LYS A 42 7.24 -52.11 7.98
C LYS A 42 8.57 -52.80 8.25
N ASN A 43 9.01 -53.68 7.34
CA ASN A 43 10.19 -54.50 7.55
C ASN A 43 11.48 -53.80 7.12
N ASP A 44 11.46 -53.16 5.94
CA ASP A 44 12.61 -52.55 5.28
C ASP A 44 12.22 -51.19 4.68
N ALA A 45 11.84 -50.26 5.56
CA ALA A 45 11.28 -48.97 5.16
C ALA A 45 12.22 -48.16 4.26
N ASP A 46 13.48 -48.00 4.67
CA ASP A 46 14.42 -47.08 4.01
C ASP A 46 14.77 -47.55 2.59
N THR A 47 15.08 -48.84 2.42
CA THR A 47 15.44 -49.40 1.11
C THR A 47 14.24 -49.37 0.16
N TYR A 48 13.05 -49.70 0.65
CA TYR A 48 11.82 -49.62 -0.14
C TYR A 48 11.50 -48.19 -0.59
N LEU A 49 11.63 -47.20 0.31
CA LEU A 49 11.40 -45.80 -0.02
C LEU A 49 12.46 -45.26 -0.97
N GLU A 50 13.72 -45.66 -0.82
CA GLU A 50 14.79 -45.29 -1.75
C GLU A 50 14.51 -45.83 -3.16
N GLU A 51 14.17 -47.11 -3.29
CA GLU A 51 13.79 -47.71 -4.57
C GLU A 51 12.56 -47.02 -5.18
N TYR A 52 11.52 -46.79 -4.38
CA TYR A 52 10.28 -46.17 -4.83
C TYR A 52 10.47 -44.70 -5.30
N THR A 53 11.31 -43.94 -4.58
CA THR A 53 11.63 -42.55 -4.92
C THR A 53 12.61 -42.46 -6.09
N ARG A 54 13.56 -43.39 -6.22
CA ARG A 54 14.41 -43.54 -7.41
C ARG A 54 13.58 -43.76 -8.67
N ASP A 55 12.57 -44.62 -8.58
CA ASP A 55 11.63 -44.88 -9.67
C ASP A 55 10.87 -43.62 -10.11
N GLY A 56 10.32 -42.88 -9.15
CA GLY A 56 9.60 -41.63 -9.41
C GLY A 56 10.48 -40.51 -9.95
N THR A 57 11.68 -40.34 -9.39
CA THR A 57 12.64 -39.32 -9.84
C THR A 57 13.16 -39.60 -11.25
N GLN A 58 13.41 -40.86 -11.60
CA GLN A 58 13.77 -41.25 -12.96
C GLN A 58 12.69 -40.84 -13.96
N LEU A 59 11.41 -41.05 -13.64
CA LEU A 59 10.29 -40.63 -14.50
C LEU A 59 10.21 -39.11 -14.67
N ILE A 60 10.41 -38.33 -13.60
CA ILE A 60 10.42 -36.86 -13.66
C ILE A 60 11.58 -36.38 -14.55
N ILE A 61 12.78 -36.90 -14.34
CA ILE A 61 13.97 -36.55 -15.13
C ILE A 61 13.75 -36.88 -16.60
N ASN A 62 13.19 -38.06 -16.90
CA ASN A 62 12.87 -38.46 -18.27
C ASN A 62 11.90 -37.49 -18.96
N GLN A 63 10.99 -36.83 -18.23
CA GLN A 63 10.12 -35.79 -18.80
C GLN A 63 10.85 -34.47 -19.01
N ILE A 64 11.72 -34.06 -18.07
CA ILE A 64 12.51 -32.84 -18.19
C ILE A 64 13.40 -32.89 -19.44
N PHE A 65 14.06 -34.02 -19.70
CA PHE A 65 14.92 -34.19 -20.87
C PHE A 65 14.16 -34.27 -22.22
N LYS A 66 12.83 -34.38 -22.21
CA LYS A 66 12.00 -34.28 -23.41
C LYS A 66 11.61 -32.84 -23.75
N LEU A 67 11.80 -31.89 -22.82
CA LEU A 67 11.45 -30.49 -23.02
C LEU A 67 12.39 -29.83 -24.04
N PRO A 68 11.94 -28.78 -24.74
CA PRO A 68 12.80 -28.02 -25.64
C PRO A 68 13.93 -27.35 -24.86
N VAL A 69 15.13 -27.41 -25.43
CA VAL A 69 16.36 -26.92 -24.81
C VAL A 69 16.90 -25.75 -25.61
N THR A 70 17.21 -24.65 -24.93
CA THR A 70 17.88 -23.48 -25.51
C THR A 70 19.31 -23.39 -25.01
N SER A 71 20.25 -23.27 -25.94
CA SER A 71 21.66 -23.03 -25.61
C SER A 71 21.91 -21.52 -25.61
N SER A 72 22.41 -20.99 -24.50
CA SER A 72 22.80 -19.59 -24.34
C SER A 72 24.25 -19.49 -23.87
N ASP A 73 24.83 -18.28 -23.87
CA ASP A 73 26.19 -18.05 -23.35
C ASP A 73 26.35 -18.44 -21.87
N LEU A 74 25.24 -18.49 -21.12
CA LEU A 74 25.20 -18.90 -19.72
C LEU A 74 25.09 -20.41 -19.53
N GLY A 75 24.82 -21.17 -20.59
CA GLY A 75 24.65 -22.61 -20.57
C GLY A 75 23.39 -23.10 -21.26
N VAL A 76 23.16 -24.40 -21.12
CA VAL A 76 22.05 -25.15 -21.71
C VAL A 76 20.87 -25.14 -20.74
N MET A 77 19.75 -24.54 -21.13
CA MET A 77 18.55 -24.40 -20.30
C MET A 77 17.34 -25.07 -20.96
N ALA A 78 16.51 -25.75 -20.18
CA ALA A 78 15.23 -26.29 -20.66
C ALA A 78 14.11 -25.27 -20.42
N GLU A 79 13.20 -25.15 -21.39
CA GLU A 79 12.01 -24.31 -21.23
C GLU A 79 10.93 -25.10 -20.49
N LEU A 80 10.62 -24.68 -19.26
CA LEU A 80 9.58 -25.30 -18.44
C LEU A 80 8.19 -24.80 -18.83
N PRO A 81 7.15 -25.65 -18.78
CA PRO A 81 5.77 -25.24 -19.02
C PRO A 81 5.23 -24.39 -17.87
N ASP A 82 4.05 -23.78 -18.10
CA ASP A 82 3.33 -23.04 -17.08
C ASP A 82 2.86 -23.93 -15.92
N LEU A 83 2.74 -23.31 -14.74
CA LEU A 83 2.30 -23.95 -13.50
C LEU A 83 0.89 -24.54 -13.62
N VAL A 84 0.74 -25.84 -13.39
CA VAL A 84 -0.57 -26.52 -13.36
C VAL A 84 -1.22 -26.42 -11.98
N THR A 85 -0.42 -26.60 -10.92
CA THR A 85 -0.93 -26.57 -9.54
C THR A 85 -1.27 -25.14 -9.12
N VAL A 86 -2.55 -24.89 -8.85
CA VAL A 86 -3.02 -23.57 -8.39
C VAL A 86 -2.63 -23.38 -6.92
N LEU A 87 -1.61 -22.56 -6.67
CA LEU A 87 -1.18 -22.19 -5.33
C LEU A 87 -1.89 -20.92 -4.82
N PRO A 88 -2.28 -20.85 -3.54
CA PRO A 88 -2.87 -19.66 -2.98
C PRO A 88 -1.83 -18.53 -2.91
N ARG A 89 -2.25 -17.30 -3.23
CA ARG A 89 -1.39 -16.13 -3.13
C ARG A 89 -1.18 -15.74 -1.67
N GLU A 90 0.04 -15.32 -1.33
CA GLU A 90 0.35 -14.71 -0.03
C GLU A 90 -0.44 -13.40 0.18
N LYS A 91 -0.54 -12.58 -0.89
CA LYS A 91 -1.17 -11.26 -0.84
C LYS A 91 -2.39 -11.20 -1.77
N PRO A 92 -3.45 -10.50 -1.33
CA PRO A 92 -4.60 -10.26 -2.20
C PRO A 92 -4.18 -9.49 -3.43
N LEU A 93 -4.99 -9.57 -4.49
CA LEU A 93 -4.76 -8.79 -5.69
C LEU A 93 -4.75 -7.28 -5.35
N PRO A 94 -3.84 -6.51 -5.97
CA PRO A 94 -3.83 -5.07 -5.77
C PRO A 94 -5.18 -4.51 -6.22
N LYS A 95 -5.88 -3.86 -5.28
CA LYS A 95 -7.17 -3.24 -5.57
C LYS A 95 -6.98 -2.10 -6.57
N PRO A 96 -7.95 -1.86 -7.47
CA PRO A 96 -7.89 -0.73 -8.39
C PRO A 96 -7.80 0.58 -7.59
N LYS A 97 -6.95 1.49 -8.04
CA LYS A 97 -6.78 2.79 -7.38
C LYS A 97 -8.09 3.58 -7.49
N PRO A 98 -8.64 4.08 -6.37
CA PRO A 98 -9.83 4.93 -6.43
C PRO A 98 -9.50 6.23 -7.16
N LEU A 99 -10.44 6.69 -7.99
CA LEU A 99 -10.28 7.93 -8.76
C LEU A 99 -10.17 9.14 -7.83
N THR A 100 -9.19 10.00 -8.09
CA THR A 100 -9.05 11.29 -7.41
C THR A 100 -10.19 12.24 -7.79
N ARG A 101 -10.41 13.29 -7.00
CA ARG A 101 -11.45 14.30 -7.31
C ARG A 101 -11.26 14.95 -8.68
N TRP A 102 -10.00 15.19 -9.07
CA TRP A 102 -9.68 15.74 -10.39
C TRP A 102 -9.98 14.75 -11.51
N GLU A 103 -9.64 13.46 -11.35
CA GLU A 103 -9.97 12.44 -12.35
C GLU A 103 -11.48 12.22 -12.48
N LYS A 104 -12.22 12.25 -11.36
CA LYS A 104 -13.69 12.25 -11.38
C LYS A 104 -14.23 13.43 -12.19
N PHE A 105 -13.71 14.62 -11.94
CA PHE A 105 -14.09 15.83 -12.69
C PHE A 105 -13.70 15.73 -14.18
N ALA A 106 -12.48 15.31 -14.48
CA ALA A 106 -11.98 15.15 -15.83
C ALA A 106 -12.81 14.14 -16.63
N LYS A 107 -13.20 13.03 -16.01
CA LYS A 107 -14.09 12.02 -16.61
C LYS A 107 -15.47 12.59 -16.92
N ILE A 108 -16.07 13.35 -15.99
CA ILE A 108 -17.39 13.98 -16.18
C ILE A 108 -17.33 15.04 -17.29
N LYS A 109 -16.25 15.81 -17.36
CA LYS A 109 -16.07 16.88 -18.35
C LYS A 109 -15.46 16.42 -19.68
N GLY A 110 -15.11 15.13 -19.80
CA GLY A 110 -14.44 14.60 -20.99
C GLY A 110 -13.05 15.21 -21.25
N VAL A 111 -12.37 15.69 -20.21
CA VAL A 111 -11.03 16.27 -20.34
C VAL A 111 -10.03 15.16 -20.61
N GLN A 112 -9.46 15.15 -21.81
CA GLN A 112 -8.48 14.17 -22.24
C GLN A 112 -7.07 14.55 -21.78
N HIS A 113 -6.33 13.57 -21.25
CA HIS A 113 -4.94 13.78 -20.86
C HIS A 113 -4.04 13.79 -22.11
N ARG A 114 -3.31 14.88 -22.33
CA ARG A 114 -2.33 15.00 -23.43
C ARG A 114 -0.91 14.95 -22.88
N LYS A 115 -0.02 14.21 -23.54
CA LYS A 115 1.41 14.19 -23.21
C LYS A 115 2.01 15.55 -23.58
N LYS A 116 2.63 16.21 -22.61
CA LYS A 116 3.34 17.48 -22.82
C LYS A 116 4.83 17.22 -23.01
N SER A 117 5.49 17.97 -23.89
CA SER A 117 6.94 17.92 -24.07
C SER A 117 7.67 18.43 -22.82
N LYS A 118 8.85 17.84 -22.57
CA LYS A 118 9.75 18.27 -21.48
C LYS A 118 10.42 19.60 -21.81
N MET A 119 10.81 19.81 -23.08
CA MET A 119 11.42 21.05 -23.55
C MET A 119 10.38 22.00 -24.14
N ILE A 120 10.53 23.29 -23.88
CA ILE A 120 9.77 24.40 -24.44
C ILE A 120 10.78 25.37 -25.06
N HIS A 121 10.46 25.88 -26.24
CA HIS A 121 11.25 26.92 -26.86
C HIS A 121 10.97 28.25 -26.16
N ASP A 122 12.01 28.89 -25.63
CA ASP A 122 11.93 30.22 -25.04
C ASP A 122 12.20 31.27 -26.13
N GLU A 123 11.19 32.09 -26.44
CA GLU A 123 11.26 33.09 -27.52
C GLU A 123 12.26 34.22 -27.22
N ALA A 124 12.53 34.50 -25.93
CA ALA A 124 13.44 35.58 -25.55
C ALA A 124 14.92 35.21 -25.76
N THR A 125 15.27 33.95 -25.50
CA THR A 125 16.64 33.43 -25.62
C THR A 125 16.88 32.66 -26.92
N GLY A 126 15.81 32.23 -27.61
CA GLY A 126 15.89 31.36 -28.78
C GLY A 126 16.34 29.93 -28.48
N GLU A 127 16.42 29.56 -27.19
CA GLU A 127 16.91 28.26 -26.74
C GLU A 127 15.77 27.33 -26.33
N TRP A 128 16.02 26.02 -26.44
CA TRP A 128 15.14 25.01 -25.87
C TRP A 128 15.44 24.87 -24.38
N VAL A 129 14.48 25.28 -23.56
CA VAL A 129 14.58 25.28 -22.10
C VAL A 129 13.65 24.21 -21.52
N PRO A 130 14.03 23.50 -20.45
CA PRO A 130 13.14 22.56 -19.79
C PRO A 130 11.92 23.29 -19.19
N ARG A 131 10.72 22.72 -19.36
CA ARG A 131 9.48 23.22 -18.77
C ARG A 131 9.54 23.34 -17.24
N TRP A 132 10.33 22.49 -16.58
CA TRP A 132 10.53 22.48 -15.13
C TRP A 132 11.90 21.89 -14.80
N GLY A 133 12.49 22.29 -13.68
CA GLY A 133 13.82 21.83 -13.24
C GLY A 133 14.89 22.93 -13.30
N TYR A 134 16.15 22.53 -13.38
CA TYR A 134 17.29 23.47 -13.45
C TYR A 134 17.18 24.35 -14.70
N LYS A 135 17.32 25.68 -14.52
CA LYS A 135 17.10 26.71 -15.56
C LYS A 135 15.75 26.62 -16.26
N GLY A 136 14.72 26.04 -15.61
CA GLY A 136 13.44 25.83 -16.26
C GLY A 136 12.59 27.10 -16.36
N THR A 137 11.64 27.11 -17.31
CA THR A 137 10.75 28.26 -17.57
C THR A 137 9.79 28.62 -16.42
N ASN A 138 9.70 27.78 -15.39
CA ASN A 138 8.76 27.93 -14.26
C ASN A 138 9.34 28.75 -13.09
N ASP A 139 10.37 29.56 -13.32
CA ASP A 139 11.00 30.30 -12.22
C ASP A 139 10.15 31.47 -11.69
N ASP A 140 8.92 31.65 -12.18
CA ASP A 140 7.93 32.66 -11.73
C ASP A 140 8.50 34.09 -11.63
N GLY A 141 9.54 34.40 -12.41
CA GLY A 141 10.27 35.67 -12.35
C GLY A 141 11.24 35.82 -11.18
N ALA A 142 11.73 34.72 -10.61
CA ALA A 142 12.76 34.75 -9.56
C ALA A 142 14.11 35.30 -10.07
N ASN A 143 14.37 35.19 -11.38
CA ASN A 143 15.53 35.77 -12.05
C ASN A 143 15.20 37.09 -12.75
N ASP A 144 13.98 37.61 -12.61
CA ASP A 144 13.62 38.92 -13.16
C ASP A 144 14.32 39.99 -12.34
N TRP A 145 15.08 40.86 -13.00
CA TRP A 145 15.78 41.97 -12.35
C TRP A 145 14.84 43.13 -11.98
N LEU A 146 13.62 43.16 -12.55
CA LEU A 146 12.61 44.18 -12.31
C LEU A 146 11.21 43.55 -12.34
N ILE A 147 10.38 43.86 -11.35
CA ILE A 147 8.96 43.50 -11.31
C ILE A 147 8.14 44.79 -11.27
N PRO A 148 7.22 45.04 -12.22
CA PRO A 148 6.36 46.22 -12.18
C PRO A 148 5.39 46.12 -11.00
N VAL A 149 5.28 47.20 -10.22
CA VAL A 149 4.29 47.34 -9.15
C VAL A 149 2.96 47.77 -9.79
N PRO A 150 1.86 47.03 -9.60
CA PRO A 150 0.56 47.46 -10.11
C PRO A 150 0.08 48.74 -9.40
N ASP A 151 -0.60 49.64 -10.13
CA ASP A 151 -1.07 50.93 -9.60
C ASP A 151 -2.04 50.82 -8.40
N ASN A 152 -2.67 49.65 -8.23
CA ASN A 152 -3.59 49.33 -7.12
C ASN A 152 -2.92 48.63 -5.93
N ALA A 153 -1.61 48.38 -5.97
CA ALA A 153 -0.87 47.71 -4.89
C ALA A 153 -0.32 48.73 -3.89
N ASP A 154 -0.09 48.28 -2.65
CA ASP A 154 0.56 49.09 -1.62
C ASP A 154 2.02 49.39 -2.04
N PRO A 155 2.43 50.67 -2.17
CA PRO A 155 3.78 51.03 -2.54
C PRO A 155 4.88 50.50 -1.60
N PHE A 156 4.54 50.12 -0.37
CA PHE A 156 5.49 49.58 0.62
C PHE A 156 5.62 48.05 0.60
N GLU A 157 4.86 47.33 -0.23
CA GLU A 157 4.90 45.87 -0.30
C GLU A 157 5.96 45.36 -1.29
N ASP A 158 6.86 44.49 -0.82
CA ASP A 158 7.85 43.84 -1.68
C ASP A 158 7.21 42.77 -2.58
N GLN A 159 7.17 43.05 -3.88
CA GLN A 159 6.55 42.16 -4.87
C GLN A 159 7.30 40.82 -5.03
N PHE A 160 8.60 40.77 -4.72
CA PHE A 160 9.37 39.52 -4.78
C PHE A 160 8.97 38.56 -3.66
N THR A 161 8.79 39.06 -2.44
CA THR A 161 8.32 38.23 -1.32
C THR A 161 6.90 37.76 -1.54
N LYS A 162 6.01 38.64 -2.00
CA LYS A 162 4.62 38.28 -2.37
C LYS A 162 4.55 37.16 -3.40
N LYS A 163 5.35 37.22 -4.49
CA LYS A 163 5.42 36.13 -5.48
C LYS A 163 5.88 34.80 -4.85
N ARG A 164 6.89 34.83 -3.98
CA ARG A 164 7.40 33.64 -3.26
C ARG A 164 6.33 33.06 -2.33
N GLU A 165 5.58 33.91 -1.63
CA GLU A 165 4.49 33.49 -0.75
C GLU A 165 3.34 32.84 -1.55
N VAL A 166 2.90 33.47 -2.63
CA VAL A 166 1.89 32.90 -3.54
C VAL A 166 2.35 31.54 -4.08
N LYS A 167 3.63 31.38 -4.45
CA LYS A 167 4.17 30.08 -4.87
C LYS A 167 4.09 29.04 -3.76
N LYS A 168 4.52 29.39 -2.54
CA LYS A 168 4.40 28.51 -1.36
C LYS A 168 2.95 28.12 -1.10
N GLU A 169 2.00 29.06 -1.16
CA GLU A 169 0.57 28.80 -0.97
C GLU A 169 0.00 27.84 -2.02
N ARG A 170 0.39 27.97 -3.30
CA ARG A 170 -0.02 27.02 -4.35
C ARG A 170 0.49 25.61 -4.04
N ILE A 171 1.74 25.49 -3.58
CA ILE A 171 2.37 24.21 -3.20
C ILE A 171 1.63 23.61 -1.99
N THR A 172 1.45 24.38 -0.92
CA THR A 172 0.75 23.89 0.29
C THR A 172 -0.70 23.50 0.00
N LYS A 173 -1.40 24.25 -0.87
CA LYS A 173 -2.75 23.89 -1.34
C LYS A 173 -2.75 22.63 -2.20
N ASN A 174 -1.71 22.37 -3.00
CA ASN A 174 -1.57 21.12 -3.74
C ASN A 174 -1.34 19.94 -2.80
N GLU A 175 -0.43 20.07 -1.85
CA GLU A 175 -0.18 19.03 -0.83
C GLU A 175 -1.41 18.75 0.01
N ALA A 176 -2.15 19.77 0.44
CA ALA A 176 -3.39 19.60 1.19
C ALA A 176 -4.46 18.86 0.36
N ARG A 177 -4.55 19.12 -0.95
CA ARG A 177 -5.43 18.36 -1.86
C ARG A 177 -4.97 16.93 -2.03
N HIS A 178 -3.66 16.70 -2.16
CA HIS A 178 -3.08 15.36 -2.22
C HIS A 178 -3.40 14.55 -0.96
N ARG A 179 -3.18 15.13 0.23
CA ARG A 179 -3.52 14.47 1.51
C ARG A 179 -5.00 14.10 1.58
N ARG A 180 -5.91 15.02 1.23
CA ARG A 180 -7.36 14.72 1.18
C ARG A 180 -7.70 13.61 0.20
N ASN A 181 -7.08 13.58 -0.99
CA ASN A 181 -7.31 12.52 -1.96
C ASN A 181 -6.81 11.16 -1.45
N VAL A 182 -5.67 11.12 -0.74
CA VAL A 182 -5.16 9.90 -0.11
C VAL A 182 -6.10 9.44 1.01
N GLU A 183 -6.58 10.35 1.85
CA GLU A 183 -7.58 10.05 2.89
C GLU A 183 -8.88 9.50 2.28
N GLU A 184 -9.43 10.16 1.26
CA GLU A 184 -10.62 9.69 0.53
C GLU A 184 -10.38 8.32 -0.14
N ALA A 185 -9.18 8.09 -0.67
CA ALA A 185 -8.79 6.82 -1.27
C ALA A 185 -8.73 5.68 -0.26
N GLU A 186 -8.14 5.92 0.91
CA GLU A 186 -8.08 4.96 2.00
C GLU A 186 -9.47 4.64 2.56
N ILE A 187 -10.34 5.65 2.68
CA ILE A 187 -11.74 5.45 3.09
C ILE A 187 -12.46 4.55 2.08
N ALA A 188 -12.38 4.84 0.78
CA ALA A 188 -13.01 4.01 -0.25
C ALA A 188 -12.47 2.56 -0.24
N LEU A 189 -11.16 2.39 -0.02
CA LEU A 189 -10.52 1.08 0.06
C LEU A 189 -10.99 0.27 1.27
N ASN A 190 -11.23 0.94 2.41
CA ASN A 190 -11.68 0.31 3.65
C ASN A 190 -13.20 0.11 3.69
N GLN A 191 -14.00 0.95 3.03
CA GLN A 191 -15.45 0.74 2.89
C GLN A 191 -15.77 -0.55 2.13
N SER A 192 -14.93 -0.93 1.16
CA SER A 192 -15.06 -2.23 0.46
C SER A 192 -14.73 -3.45 1.34
N LYS A 193 -14.15 -3.27 2.53
CA LYS A 193 -14.03 -4.33 3.54
C LYS A 193 -15.31 -4.29 4.36
N GLY A 194 -16.34 -5.02 3.94
CA GLY A 194 -17.68 -5.05 4.56
C GLY A 194 -17.67 -4.76 6.05
N VAL A 195 -17.91 -3.50 6.42
CA VAL A 195 -18.10 -3.10 7.80
C VAL A 195 -19.56 -3.43 8.09
N ASN A 196 -19.75 -4.58 8.74
CA ASN A 196 -21.03 -5.01 9.28
C ASN A 196 -21.75 -3.82 9.95
N ASP A 197 -23.05 -3.71 9.68
CA ASP A 197 -24.03 -2.71 10.16
C ASP A 197 -24.07 -2.51 11.70
N VAL A 198 -23.31 -3.31 12.44
CA VAL A 198 -23.10 -3.22 13.88
C VAL A 198 -22.21 -2.04 14.28
N ASN A 199 -21.22 -1.68 13.45
CA ASN A 199 -20.28 -0.58 13.76
C ASN A 199 -20.89 0.80 13.51
N THR A 200 -21.74 0.95 12.49
CA THR A 200 -22.44 2.22 12.20
C THR A 200 -23.36 2.64 13.35
N ARG A 201 -24.13 1.68 13.89
CA ARG A 201 -25.04 1.91 15.03
C ARG A 201 -24.31 2.23 16.32
N SER A 202 -23.20 1.53 16.59
CA SER A 202 -22.33 1.81 17.74
C SER A 202 -21.71 3.21 17.64
N LEU A 203 -21.15 3.56 16.49
CA LEU A 203 -20.58 4.88 16.23
C LEU A 203 -21.65 5.98 16.38
N ARG A 204 -22.85 5.79 15.79
CA ARG A 204 -23.97 6.72 15.92
C ARG A 204 -24.45 6.89 17.37
N ARG A 205 -24.44 5.81 18.16
CA ARG A 205 -24.74 5.89 19.61
C ARG A 205 -23.71 6.73 20.35
N THR A 206 -22.41 6.54 20.06
CA THR A 206 -21.35 7.36 20.67
C THR A 206 -21.41 8.81 20.22
N GLU A 207 -21.84 9.06 18.98
CA GLU A 207 -22.06 10.40 18.42
C GLU A 207 -23.15 11.15 19.18
N LEU A 208 -24.33 10.52 19.30
CA LEU A 208 -25.48 11.08 19.99
C LEU A 208 -25.14 11.36 21.46
N GLN A 209 -24.41 10.47 22.13
CA GLN A 209 -23.95 10.72 23.49
C GLN A 209 -23.03 11.94 23.60
N LYS A 210 -22.11 12.15 22.64
CA LYS A 210 -21.24 13.34 22.64
C LYS A 210 -22.02 14.62 22.33
N GLN A 211 -22.95 14.59 21.39
CA GLN A 211 -23.79 15.75 21.08
C GLN A 211 -24.67 16.15 22.28
N ILE A 212 -25.25 15.18 23.00
CA ILE A 212 -25.99 15.42 24.24
C ILE A 212 -25.10 16.08 25.32
N ILE A 213 -23.83 15.69 25.38
CA ILE A 213 -22.87 16.30 26.32
C ILE A 213 -22.55 17.75 25.95
N ILE A 214 -22.28 17.99 24.66
CA ILE A 214 -21.94 19.33 24.15
C ILE A 214 -23.13 20.28 24.30
N SER A 215 -24.35 19.84 23.97
CA SER A 215 -25.56 20.66 24.07
C SER A 215 -25.84 21.10 25.50
N LYS A 216 -25.68 20.22 26.49
CA LYS A 216 -25.82 20.58 27.92
C LYS A 216 -24.88 21.69 28.37
N THR A 217 -23.65 21.68 27.86
CA THR A 217 -22.67 22.72 28.18
C THR A 217 -22.83 23.99 27.34
N ALA A 218 -23.64 23.95 26.28
CA ALA A 218 -23.82 25.07 25.36
C ALA A 218 -24.91 26.06 25.82
N THR A 219 -25.76 25.70 26.78
CA THR A 219 -26.74 26.61 27.39
C THR A 219 -26.05 27.60 28.34
N ALA A 220 -26.54 28.84 28.42
CA ALA A 220 -26.00 29.88 29.32
C ALA A 220 -25.98 29.48 30.82
N SER A 221 -26.86 28.55 31.21
CA SER A 221 -26.92 27.96 32.55
C SER A 221 -26.04 26.71 32.74
N MET A 222 -25.24 26.33 31.72
CA MET A 222 -24.45 25.10 31.65
C MET A 222 -25.25 23.83 31.98
N GLY A 223 -26.55 23.81 31.66
CA GLY A 223 -27.42 22.65 31.88
C GLY A 223 -27.91 22.49 33.31
N LYS A 224 -27.76 23.50 34.18
CA LYS A 224 -28.18 23.46 35.59
C LYS A 224 -29.70 23.53 35.79
N PHE A 225 -30.41 24.19 34.87
CA PHE A 225 -31.88 24.34 34.91
C PHE A 225 -32.59 23.51 33.82
N ASP A 226 -31.85 22.76 33.01
CA ASP A 226 -32.40 21.97 31.92
C ASP A 226 -32.91 20.61 32.47
N LYS A 227 -34.11 20.18 32.05
CA LYS A 227 -34.74 18.94 32.51
C LYS A 227 -33.92 17.72 32.07
N HIS A 228 -33.62 16.80 32.99
CA HIS A 228 -32.92 15.56 32.68
C HIS A 228 -33.83 14.56 31.94
N LEU A 229 -33.33 13.98 30.85
CA LEU A 229 -34.00 12.92 30.10
C LEU A 229 -33.53 11.54 30.60
N GLU A 230 -34.40 10.53 30.54
CA GLU A 230 -34.08 9.18 30.96
C GLU A 230 -33.02 8.54 30.04
N GLY A 231 -31.97 7.95 30.63
CA GLY A 231 -30.88 7.32 29.88
C GLY A 231 -29.70 8.24 29.50
N GLU A 232 -29.71 9.50 29.93
CA GLU A 232 -28.59 10.43 29.67
C GLU A 232 -27.30 10.03 30.42
N PRO A 233 -26.13 10.07 29.76
CA PRO A 233 -24.86 9.78 30.42
C PRO A 233 -24.53 10.87 31.46
N LYS A 234 -24.21 10.45 32.69
CA LYS A 234 -23.76 11.36 33.75
C LYS A 234 -22.38 11.92 33.39
N LEU A 235 -22.27 13.25 33.32
CA LEU A 235 -21.00 13.95 33.12
C LEU A 235 -20.13 13.84 34.38
N LYS A 236 -19.18 12.91 34.39
CA LYS A 236 -18.10 12.92 35.38
C LYS A 236 -17.05 13.94 34.94
N GLY A 237 -16.91 15.03 35.69
CA GLY A 237 -15.84 15.99 35.46
C GLY A 237 -14.48 15.30 35.51
N VAL A 238 -13.64 15.54 34.50
CA VAL A 238 -12.26 15.02 34.48
C VAL A 238 -11.48 15.78 35.55
N LYS A 239 -11.37 15.17 36.74
CA LYS A 239 -10.43 15.66 37.75
C LYS A 239 -9.02 15.46 37.20
N ARG A 240 -8.35 16.55 36.81
CA ARG A 240 -6.94 16.51 36.44
C ARG A 240 -6.16 16.03 37.67
N LYS A 241 -5.59 14.83 37.58
CA LYS A 241 -4.57 14.40 38.54
C LYS A 241 -3.26 14.99 38.03
N PHE A 242 -2.75 16.00 38.74
CA PHE A 242 -1.41 16.49 38.48
C PHE A 242 -0.42 15.44 38.98
N GLU A 243 0.55 15.11 38.15
CA GLU A 243 1.68 14.29 38.58
C GLU A 243 2.56 15.10 39.55
N PRO A 244 3.17 14.45 40.56
CA PRO A 244 4.05 15.15 41.49
C PRO A 244 5.24 15.79 40.75
N ILE A 245 5.73 16.92 41.27
CA ILE A 245 6.86 17.69 40.68
C ILE A 245 8.17 16.89 40.71
N ILE A 246 8.29 15.93 41.63
CA ILE A 246 9.43 15.02 41.75
C ILE A 246 8.89 13.61 41.51
N GLY A 247 9.08 13.08 40.30
CA GLY A 247 8.64 11.76 39.89
C GLY A 247 9.79 10.81 39.54
N ASP A 248 9.43 9.67 38.95
CA ASP A 248 10.39 8.72 38.38
C ASP A 248 10.97 9.28 37.07
N VAL A 249 12.28 9.48 37.04
CA VAL A 249 13.04 10.10 35.93
C VAL A 249 12.76 9.40 34.58
N LYS A 250 12.50 8.09 34.59
CA LYS A 250 12.17 7.35 33.36
C LYS A 250 10.84 7.80 32.76
N LYS A 251 9.82 7.99 33.59
CA LYS A 251 8.48 8.43 33.14
C LYS A 251 8.49 9.88 32.66
N GLU A 252 9.23 10.75 33.33
CA GLU A 252 9.40 12.14 32.89
C GLU A 252 10.11 12.24 31.53
N LYS A 253 11.14 11.42 31.32
CA LYS A 253 11.84 11.31 30.04
C LYS A 253 10.93 10.79 28.93
N GLU A 254 10.14 9.76 29.18
CA GLU A 254 9.16 9.23 28.22
C GLU A 254 8.07 10.25 27.87
N SER A 255 7.54 10.97 28.86
CA SER A 255 6.54 12.03 28.64
C SER A 255 7.13 13.17 27.80
N SER A 256 8.35 13.60 28.11
CA SER A 256 9.08 14.63 27.38
C SER A 256 9.39 14.20 25.94
N LEU A 257 9.83 12.95 25.74
CA LEU A 257 10.04 12.37 24.41
C LEU A 257 8.74 12.25 23.61
N ASN A 258 7.62 11.90 24.25
CA ASN A 258 6.32 11.86 23.59
C ASN A 258 5.84 13.25 23.17
N ILE A 259 6.12 14.29 23.96
CA ILE A 259 5.85 15.69 23.59
C ILE A 259 6.76 16.12 22.45
N LEU A 260 8.07 15.82 22.55
CA LEU A 260 9.05 16.10 21.50
C LEU A 260 8.67 15.41 20.19
N ASN A 261 8.27 14.14 20.22
CA ASN A 261 7.82 13.41 19.04
C ASN A 261 6.53 14.01 18.44
N LYS A 262 5.64 14.58 19.26
CA LYS A 262 4.45 15.31 18.75
C LYS A 262 4.79 16.68 18.16
N VAL A 263 5.79 17.37 18.67
CA VAL A 263 6.13 18.76 18.30
C VAL A 263 7.17 18.80 17.17
N VAL A 264 8.26 18.04 17.33
CA VAL A 264 9.42 17.96 16.42
C VAL A 264 9.27 16.84 15.39
N GLY A 265 8.55 15.77 15.72
CA GLY A 265 8.25 14.66 14.80
C GLY A 265 7.28 15.06 13.69
N LYS A 266 7.73 15.89 12.75
CA LYS A 266 7.05 16.23 11.50
C LYS A 266 7.71 15.56 10.30
N LYS A 267 7.44 14.27 10.14
CA LYS A 267 7.19 13.64 8.83
C LYS A 267 6.18 12.50 9.05
N GLY A 268 4.88 12.80 8.96
CA GLY A 268 3.85 11.76 8.85
C GLY A 268 2.54 12.01 9.60
N ASP A 269 2.56 12.03 10.93
CA ASP A 269 1.36 11.63 11.70
C ASP A 269 0.85 12.68 12.71
N ILE A 270 0.68 13.94 12.28
CA ILE A 270 0.00 14.95 13.14
C ILE A 270 -1.52 14.80 13.12
N VAL A 271 -2.03 13.95 12.25
CA VAL A 271 -3.41 13.53 12.31
C VAL A 271 -3.37 12.02 12.34
N ASN A 272 -3.68 11.41 13.48
CA ASN A 272 -4.06 10.00 13.49
C ASN A 272 -5.38 9.94 12.70
N VAL A 273 -5.26 9.74 11.38
CA VAL A 273 -6.34 9.94 10.38
C VAL A 273 -7.57 9.12 10.79
N ARG A 274 -7.37 7.91 11.33
CA ARG A 274 -8.44 7.10 11.92
C ARG A 274 -9.19 7.80 13.07
N LYS A 275 -8.47 8.50 13.95
CA LYS A 275 -9.02 9.22 15.11
C LYS A 275 -9.61 10.58 14.73
N ALA A 276 -9.13 11.21 13.67
CA ALA A 276 -9.63 12.49 13.17
C ALA A 276 -10.84 12.34 12.23
N ILE A 277 -10.88 11.28 11.41
CA ILE A 277 -12.08 10.88 10.64
C ILE A 277 -13.22 10.57 11.61
N ALA A 278 -12.95 9.81 12.68
CA ALA A 278 -13.92 9.55 13.74
C ALA A 278 -14.38 10.81 14.52
N LYS A 279 -13.73 11.96 14.32
CA LYS A 279 -14.11 13.25 14.93
C LYS A 279 -14.71 14.25 13.92
N ARG A 280 -14.51 14.06 12.61
CA ARG A 280 -14.95 15.01 11.57
C ARG A 280 -16.40 14.79 11.15
N ASP A 281 -16.89 13.56 11.28
CA ASP A 281 -18.31 13.22 11.11
C ASP A 281 -19.17 13.65 12.33
N GLN A 282 -18.58 14.40 13.29
CA GLN A 282 -19.24 14.98 14.47
C GLN A 282 -19.64 16.46 14.32
N LYS A 283 -19.97 16.92 13.10
CA LYS A 283 -20.54 18.26 12.91
C LYS A 283 -21.80 18.20 12.08
#